data_AF-A0A0N4XBL8-F1
#
_entry.id   AF-A0A0N4XBL8-F1
#
_cell.length_a   1.000
_cell.length_b   1.000
_cell.length_c   1.000
_cell.angle_alpha   90.00
_cell.angle_beta   90.00
_cell.angle_gamma   90.00
#
_symmetry.space_group_name_H-M   'P 1'
#
loop_
_entity.id
_entity.type
_entity.pdbx_description
1 polymer ?
#
loop_
_entity_poly.entity_id
_entity_poly.type
_entity_poly.pdbx_seq_one_letter_code
_entity_poly.pdbx_strand_id
1 'polypeptide(L)'
;MAGTFLYWLLLTYSTIIDRPVSSTPDDPKLTFEQLYQYGKWEYTDKNWPDLMRGTEAAQAVANYLLFDDNPLMRRNKYFYLKQYKKPELFVPDQKIIDIHKQRTLEARYLQFIDDKFKFVNNEFPAELRDDRVKFDTTVSIDDPFDYDSVTRLLSAPECQSLRSPFPVAHFDQLISELEARVKLIWPAA
;
A
#
# COMPACT_ATOMS: atom_id res chain seq x y z
N MET A 1 -24.10 41.69 -25.86
CA MET A 1 -24.01 41.92 -24.40
C MET A 1 -23.97 40.59 -23.65
N ALA A 2 -22.92 39.78 -23.86
CA ALA A 2 -22.74 38.48 -23.19
C ALA A 2 -21.29 38.27 -22.71
N GLY A 3 -20.31 38.84 -23.42
CA GLY A 3 -18.90 38.81 -23.03
C GLY A 3 -18.58 39.60 -21.76
N THR A 4 -19.31 40.68 -21.47
CA THR A 4 -19.10 41.47 -20.24
C THR A 4 -19.56 40.72 -19.00
N PHE A 5 -20.66 39.97 -19.07
CA PHE A 5 -21.19 39.20 -17.94
C PHE A 5 -20.27 38.04 -17.55
N LEU A 6 -19.68 37.36 -18.55
CA LEU A 6 -18.64 36.33 -18.34
C LEU A 6 -17.35 36.91 -17.74
N TYR A 7 -16.95 38.11 -18.16
CA TYR A 7 -15.76 38.77 -17.63
C TYR A 7 -15.92 39.16 -16.15
N TRP A 8 -17.11 39.64 -15.76
CA TRP A 8 -17.43 39.91 -14.35
C TRP A 8 -17.56 38.63 -13.51
N LEU A 9 -18.14 37.55 -14.06
CA LEU A 9 -18.20 36.25 -13.39
C LEU A 9 -16.80 35.67 -13.13
N LEU A 10 -15.90 35.74 -14.10
CA LEU A 10 -14.51 35.27 -13.95
C LEU A 10 -13.70 36.13 -12.96
N LEU A 11 -13.91 37.45 -12.93
CA LEU A 11 -13.29 38.35 -11.94
C LEU A 11 -13.80 38.10 -10.50
N THR A 12 -15.07 37.74 -10.33
CA THR A 12 -15.57 37.31 -9.02
C THR A 12 -15.04 35.94 -8.61
N TYR A 13 -14.81 35.03 -9.57
CA TYR A 13 -14.28 33.69 -9.27
C TYR A 13 -12.80 33.72 -8.89
N SER A 14 -11.98 34.58 -9.51
CA SER A 14 -10.56 34.73 -9.15
C SER A 14 -10.34 35.44 -7.80
N THR A 15 -11.24 36.34 -7.40
CA THR A 15 -11.12 37.04 -6.10
C THR A 15 -11.66 36.26 -4.91
N ILE A 16 -12.42 35.18 -5.14
CA ILE A 16 -12.94 34.30 -4.07
C ILE A 16 -12.00 33.11 -3.81
N ILE A 17 -11.24 32.66 -4.81
CA ILE A 17 -10.28 31.54 -4.67
C ILE A 17 -8.95 32.01 -4.05
N ASP A 18 -8.57 33.28 -4.23
CA ASP A 18 -7.41 33.89 -3.57
C ASP A 18 -7.75 34.56 -2.24
N ARG A 19 -8.72 34.03 -1.48
CA ARG A 19 -8.73 34.30 -0.04
C ARG A 19 -7.53 33.58 0.55
N PRO A 20 -6.49 34.28 1.05
CA PRO A 20 -5.60 33.64 1.99
C PRO A 20 -6.50 33.17 3.14
N VAL A 21 -6.48 31.87 3.41
CA VAL A 21 -6.90 31.37 4.72
C VAL A 21 -6.09 32.19 5.71
N SER A 22 -6.75 33.18 6.32
CA SER A 22 -6.18 33.93 7.42
C SER A 22 -6.18 32.98 8.60
N SER A 23 -5.15 32.14 8.67
CA SER A 23 -4.60 31.72 9.94
C SER A 23 -4.45 33.00 10.77
N THR A 24 -5.03 32.97 11.96
CA THR A 24 -5.03 34.07 12.91
C THR A 24 -3.61 34.64 13.10
N PRO A 25 -3.44 35.92 13.47
CA PRO A 25 -2.14 36.60 13.54
C PRO A 25 -1.08 35.95 14.44
N ASP A 26 -1.44 34.92 15.22
CA ASP A 26 -0.57 34.20 16.14
C ASP A 26 0.06 32.92 15.54
N ASP A 27 -0.25 32.54 14.31
CA ASP A 27 0.44 31.42 13.65
C ASP A 27 1.72 31.92 12.95
N PRO A 28 2.92 31.47 13.36
CA PRO A 28 4.14 31.81 12.65
C PRO A 28 4.02 31.34 11.19
N LYS A 29 4.31 32.24 10.25
CA LYS A 29 4.39 31.92 8.81
C LYS A 29 5.49 30.88 8.61
N LEU A 30 5.17 29.60 8.79
CA LEU A 30 6.11 28.51 8.56
C LEU A 30 6.38 28.44 7.06
N THR A 31 7.61 28.77 6.69
CA THR A 31 8.08 28.60 5.32
C THR A 31 8.34 27.12 5.06
N PHE A 32 8.29 26.70 3.79
CA PHE A 32 8.65 25.34 3.39
C PHE A 32 10.02 24.93 3.93
N GLU A 33 10.99 25.85 3.91
CA GLU A 33 12.33 25.61 4.45
C GLU A 33 12.31 25.34 5.96
N GLN A 34 11.49 26.07 6.71
CA GLN A 34 11.31 25.82 8.14
C GLN A 34 10.67 24.46 8.42
N LEU A 35 9.68 24.06 7.63
CA LEU A 35 9.06 22.72 7.70
C LEU A 35 10.06 21.61 7.33
N TYR A 36 10.87 21.82 6.31
CA TYR A 36 11.87 20.86 5.86
C TYR A 36 12.98 20.67 6.91
N GLN A 37 13.52 21.77 7.44
CA GLN A 37 14.51 21.71 8.51
C GLN A 37 13.90 21.08 9.76
N TYR A 38 12.69 21.49 10.17
CA TYR A 38 11.98 20.86 11.31
C TYR A 38 11.83 19.35 11.12
N GLY A 39 11.36 18.90 9.96
CA GLY A 39 11.23 17.47 9.66
C GLY A 39 12.58 16.73 9.68
N LYS A 40 13.66 17.38 9.23
CA LYS A 40 15.02 16.85 9.30
C LYS A 40 15.53 16.79 10.75
N TRP A 41 15.31 17.81 11.56
CA TRP A 41 15.70 17.85 12.98
C TRP A 41 14.98 16.75 13.77
N GLU A 42 13.65 16.64 13.61
CA GLU A 42 12.85 15.56 14.20
C GLU A 42 13.32 14.16 13.74
N TYR A 43 13.70 14.02 12.46
CA TYR A 43 14.30 12.79 11.93
C TYR A 43 15.64 12.44 12.60
N THR A 44 16.48 13.45 12.82
CA THR A 44 17.85 13.27 13.29
C THR A 44 17.92 13.08 14.81
N ASP A 45 17.04 13.75 15.56
CA ASP A 45 16.99 13.71 17.04
C ASP A 45 16.22 12.51 17.61
N LYS A 46 15.75 11.59 16.75
CA LYS A 46 15.00 10.39 17.15
C LYS A 46 13.75 10.70 18.01
N ASN A 47 13.22 11.91 17.93
CA ASN A 47 12.00 12.37 18.64
C ASN A 47 10.69 11.81 18.05
N TRP A 48 10.76 10.65 17.40
CA TRP A 48 9.61 9.92 16.88
C TRP A 48 8.69 9.23 17.90
N PRO A 49 9.02 9.06 19.20
CA PRO A 49 8.06 8.45 20.11
C PRO A 49 7.09 9.55 20.59
N ASP A 50 5.82 9.51 20.14
CA ASP A 50 4.87 8.76 20.98
C ASP A 50 3.38 8.78 20.62
N LEU A 51 2.73 9.77 19.95
CA LEU A 51 1.25 9.81 20.11
C LEU A 51 0.32 9.60 18.91
N MET A 52 0.71 9.79 17.64
CA MET A 52 -0.27 9.67 16.52
C MET A 52 0.23 8.99 15.24
N ARG A 53 1.55 8.99 14.95
CA ARG A 53 2.08 8.48 13.66
C ARG A 53 2.20 6.96 13.54
N GLY A 54 2.30 6.22 14.67
CA GLY A 54 2.42 4.76 14.63
C GLY A 54 1.17 4.06 14.11
N THR A 55 0.00 4.53 14.54
CA THR A 55 -1.31 4.05 14.08
C THR A 55 -1.54 4.39 12.61
N GLU A 56 -1.26 5.65 12.21
CA GLU A 56 -1.38 6.08 10.81
C GLU A 56 -0.43 5.30 9.90
N ALA A 57 0.81 5.05 10.34
CA ALA A 57 1.77 4.27 9.56
C ALA A 57 1.35 2.79 9.44
N ALA A 58 0.87 2.17 10.52
CA ALA A 58 0.37 0.80 10.50
C ALA A 58 -0.87 0.65 9.60
N GLN A 59 -1.80 1.61 9.69
CA GLN A 59 -3.00 1.66 8.85
C GLN A 59 -2.64 1.93 7.38
N ALA A 60 -1.67 2.81 7.10
CA ALA A 60 -1.20 3.06 5.74
C ALA A 60 -0.58 1.80 5.10
N VAL A 61 0.19 1.04 5.89
CA VAL A 61 0.73 -0.25 5.44
C VAL A 61 -0.40 -1.24 5.18
N ALA A 62 -1.39 -1.34 6.07
CA ALA A 62 -2.56 -2.22 5.89
C ALA A 62 -3.37 -1.83 4.64
N ASN A 63 -3.59 -0.53 4.42
CA ASN A 63 -4.27 0.00 3.23
C ASN A 63 -3.53 -0.35 1.94
N TYR A 64 -2.20 -0.22 1.93
CA TYR A 64 -1.41 -0.51 0.73
C TYR A 64 -1.46 -2.00 0.37
N LEU A 65 -1.34 -2.87 1.37
CA LEU A 65 -1.34 -4.32 1.19
C LEU A 65 -2.66 -4.89 0.66
N LEU A 66 -3.76 -4.11 0.65
CA LEU A 66 -4.98 -4.49 -0.06
C LEU A 66 -4.83 -4.45 -1.60
N PHE A 67 -3.87 -3.69 -2.12
CA PHE A 67 -3.73 -3.47 -3.57
C PHE A 67 -2.50 -4.11 -4.16
N ASP A 68 -1.43 -4.28 -3.37
CA ASP A 68 -0.15 -4.77 -3.87
C ASP A 68 0.65 -5.50 -2.78
N ASP A 69 1.35 -6.54 -3.20
CA ASP A 69 2.16 -7.45 -2.39
C ASP A 69 3.60 -6.95 -2.24
N ASN A 70 3.77 -5.64 -2.06
CA ASN A 70 5.09 -5.02 -2.06
C ASN A 70 5.95 -5.54 -0.88
N PRO A 71 7.16 -6.06 -1.14
CA PRO A 71 8.02 -6.64 -0.11
C PRO A 71 8.47 -5.61 0.94
N LEU A 72 8.61 -4.34 0.58
CA LEU A 72 8.92 -3.27 1.54
C LEU A 72 7.76 -3.04 2.51
N MET A 73 6.52 -3.10 2.03
CA MET A 73 5.34 -2.93 2.88
C MET A 73 5.13 -4.11 3.82
N ARG A 74 5.38 -5.34 3.35
CA ARG A 74 5.41 -6.53 4.22
C ARG A 74 6.51 -6.41 5.29
N ARG A 75 7.72 -5.96 4.93
CA ARG A 75 8.79 -5.69 5.89
C ARG A 75 8.38 -4.64 6.92
N ASN A 76 7.74 -3.56 6.48
CA ASN A 76 7.25 -2.50 7.37
C ASN A 76 6.19 -3.02 8.34
N LYS A 77 5.24 -3.83 7.85
CA LYS A 77 4.22 -4.49 8.70
C LYS A 77 4.88 -5.35 9.78
N TYR A 78 5.83 -6.20 9.39
CA TYR A 78 6.60 -7.01 10.33
C TYR A 78 7.32 -6.17 11.40
N PHE A 79 8.02 -5.11 10.96
CA PHE A 79 8.75 -4.21 11.87
C PHE A 79 7.81 -3.55 12.88
N TYR A 80 6.69 -2.99 12.42
CA TYR A 80 5.71 -2.31 13.27
C TYR A 80 4.97 -3.30 14.20
N LEU A 81 4.64 -4.51 13.74
CA LEU A 81 4.06 -5.56 14.59
C LEU A 81 4.99 -5.90 15.75
N LYS A 82 6.29 -6.05 15.48
CA LYS A 82 7.31 -6.32 16.51
C LYS A 82 7.47 -5.16 17.49
N GLN A 83 7.42 -3.92 16.99
CA GLN A 83 7.60 -2.70 17.79
C GLN A 83 6.40 -2.45 18.71
N TYR A 84 5.18 -2.44 18.15
CA TYR A 84 3.99 -2.01 18.87
C TYR A 84 3.24 -3.15 19.56
N LYS A 85 3.40 -4.41 19.09
CA LYS A 85 2.71 -5.61 19.61
C LYS A 85 1.18 -5.48 19.66
N LYS A 86 0.62 -4.72 18.72
CA LYS A 86 -0.80 -4.40 18.61
C LYS A 86 -1.30 -4.70 17.20
N PRO A 87 -1.76 -5.93 16.91
CA PRO A 87 -2.25 -6.29 15.58
C PRO A 87 -3.46 -5.46 15.15
N GLU A 88 -4.22 -4.92 16.10
CA GLU A 88 -5.37 -4.04 15.86
C GLU A 88 -5.02 -2.72 15.15
N LEU A 89 -3.75 -2.32 15.13
CA LEU A 89 -3.30 -1.13 14.38
C LEU A 89 -3.22 -1.38 12.87
N PHE A 90 -3.31 -2.63 12.42
CA PHE A 90 -3.22 -3.03 11.01
C PHE A 90 -4.59 -3.31 10.40
N VAL A 91 -5.61 -2.58 10.85
CA VAL A 91 -6.93 -2.61 10.24
C VAL A 91 -7.00 -1.51 9.18
N PRO A 92 -7.25 -1.84 7.90
CA PRO A 92 -7.39 -0.85 6.84
C PRO A 92 -8.56 0.12 7.12
N ASP A 93 -8.48 1.32 6.56
CA ASP A 93 -9.58 2.29 6.63
C ASP A 93 -10.79 1.80 5.81
N GLN A 94 -12.00 2.05 6.32
CA GLN A 94 -13.23 1.58 5.70
C GLN A 94 -13.40 2.10 4.28
N LYS A 95 -13.03 3.37 4.04
CA LYS A 95 -13.09 3.97 2.69
C LYS A 95 -12.20 3.22 1.70
N ILE A 96 -11.02 2.79 2.16
CA ILE A 96 -10.07 2.05 1.33
C ILE A 96 -10.56 0.63 1.08
N ILE A 97 -11.15 -0.02 2.09
CA ILE A 97 -11.82 -1.32 1.94
C ILE A 97 -12.92 -1.24 0.88
N ASP A 98 -13.75 -0.19 0.91
CA ASP A 98 -14.84 -0.02 -0.04
C ASP A 98 -14.31 0.15 -1.47
N ILE A 99 -13.25 0.94 -1.65
CA ILE A 99 -12.55 1.09 -2.94
C ILE A 99 -11.96 -0.24 -3.41
N HIS A 100 -11.30 -0.99 -2.53
CA HIS A 100 -10.74 -2.29 -2.86
C HIS A 100 -11.84 -3.26 -3.31
N LYS A 101 -12.94 -3.36 -2.55
CA LYS A 101 -14.10 -4.19 -2.92
C LYS A 101 -14.67 -3.80 -4.27
N GLN A 102 -14.90 -2.50 -4.49
CA GLN A 102 -15.41 -2.01 -5.77
C GLN A 102 -14.49 -2.42 -6.93
N ARG A 103 -13.18 -2.14 -6.82
CA ARG A 103 -12.21 -2.49 -7.87
C ARG A 103 -12.12 -3.99 -8.15
N THR A 104 -12.14 -4.82 -7.10
CA THR A 104 -12.09 -6.27 -7.24
C THR A 104 -13.34 -6.82 -7.94
N LEU A 105 -14.52 -6.29 -7.61
CA LEU A 105 -15.77 -6.68 -8.26
C LEU A 105 -15.85 -6.16 -9.71
N GLU A 106 -15.39 -4.93 -9.96
CA GLU A 106 -15.30 -4.37 -11.31
C GLU A 106 -14.36 -5.19 -12.20
N ALA A 107 -13.17 -5.55 -11.71
CA ALA A 107 -12.23 -6.40 -12.44
C ALA A 107 -12.84 -7.78 -12.76
N ARG A 108 -13.50 -8.41 -11.78
CA ARG A 108 -14.19 -9.70 -11.96
C ARG A 108 -15.34 -9.60 -12.97
N TYR A 109 -16.08 -8.48 -12.95
CA TYR A 109 -17.14 -8.23 -13.91
C TYR A 109 -16.60 -8.01 -15.32
N LEU A 110 -15.54 -7.21 -15.49
CA LEU A 110 -14.90 -7.00 -16.78
C LEU A 110 -14.34 -8.31 -17.35
N GLN A 111 -13.72 -9.14 -16.51
CA GLN A 111 -13.26 -10.47 -16.91
C GLN A 111 -14.44 -11.36 -17.36
N PHE A 112 -15.55 -11.36 -16.61
CA PHE A 112 -16.75 -12.07 -17.03
C PHE A 112 -17.26 -11.59 -18.40
N ILE A 113 -17.29 -10.27 -18.64
CA ILE A 113 -17.72 -9.74 -19.94
C ILE A 113 -16.76 -10.15 -21.06
N ASP A 114 -15.45 -10.06 -20.84
CA ASP A 114 -14.45 -10.44 -21.85
C ASP A 114 -14.48 -11.94 -22.16
N ASP A 115 -14.78 -12.79 -21.17
CA ASP A 115 -14.86 -14.24 -21.36
C ASP A 115 -16.18 -14.65 -22.05
N LYS A 116 -17.31 -14.04 -21.69
CA LYS A 116 -18.64 -14.48 -22.13
C LYS A 116 -19.15 -13.77 -23.39
N PHE A 117 -18.73 -12.53 -23.62
CA PHE A 117 -19.18 -11.73 -24.75
C PHE A 117 -18.08 -11.53 -25.80
N LYS A 118 -17.04 -12.37 -25.78
CA LYS A 118 -15.99 -12.37 -26.79
C LYS A 118 -16.55 -12.79 -28.14
N PHE A 119 -16.65 -11.84 -29.06
CA PHE A 119 -17.08 -12.13 -30.42
C PHE A 119 -15.91 -12.72 -31.22
N VAL A 120 -15.97 -14.03 -31.52
CA VAL A 120 -14.92 -14.74 -32.25
C VAL A 120 -15.56 -15.50 -33.40
N ASN A 121 -14.98 -15.41 -34.60
CA ASN A 121 -15.50 -16.09 -35.80
C ASN A 121 -16.96 -15.75 -36.14
N ASN A 122 -17.36 -14.48 -35.96
CA ASN A 122 -18.73 -13.99 -36.17
C ASN A 122 -19.80 -14.60 -35.24
N GLU A 123 -19.41 -15.28 -34.18
CA GLU A 123 -20.34 -15.90 -33.23
C GLU A 123 -19.96 -15.57 -31.79
N PHE A 124 -20.96 -15.60 -30.91
CA PHE A 124 -20.74 -15.55 -29.46
C PHE A 124 -20.50 -16.97 -28.93
N PRO A 125 -19.78 -17.12 -27.81
CA PRO A 125 -19.66 -18.39 -27.12
C PRO A 125 -21.04 -18.94 -26.72
N ALA A 126 -21.21 -20.25 -26.77
CA ALA A 126 -22.45 -20.89 -26.33
C ALA A 126 -22.62 -20.76 -24.80
N GLU A 127 -23.86 -20.58 -24.34
CA GLU A 127 -24.18 -20.52 -22.91
C GLU A 127 -23.78 -21.81 -22.19
N LEU A 128 -23.08 -21.65 -21.07
CA LEU A 128 -22.70 -22.73 -20.16
C LEU A 128 -23.63 -22.78 -18.95
N ARG A 129 -23.73 -23.94 -18.30
CA ARG A 129 -24.52 -24.11 -17.08
C ARG A 129 -24.09 -23.15 -15.96
N ASP A 130 -22.81 -22.84 -15.91
CA ASP A 130 -22.20 -21.96 -14.91
C ASP A 130 -22.58 -20.49 -15.10
N ASP A 131 -23.10 -20.09 -16.27
CA ASP A 131 -23.55 -18.71 -16.55
C ASP A 131 -24.80 -18.33 -15.75
N ARG A 132 -25.50 -19.33 -15.20
CA ARG A 132 -26.67 -19.15 -14.34
C ARG A 132 -26.31 -19.01 -12.86
N VAL A 133 -25.03 -19.22 -12.51
CA VAL A 133 -24.56 -19.07 -11.14
C VAL A 133 -24.55 -17.57 -10.80
N LYS A 134 -24.94 -17.25 -9.56
CA LYS A 134 -24.92 -15.85 -9.10
C LYS A 134 -23.50 -15.32 -9.14
N PHE A 135 -23.36 -14.07 -9.57
CA PHE A 135 -22.08 -13.38 -9.55
C PHE A 135 -21.49 -13.43 -8.13
N ASP A 136 -20.26 -13.92 -8.02
CA ASP A 136 -19.57 -13.98 -6.75
C ASP A 136 -19.23 -12.55 -6.31
N THR A 137 -19.80 -12.13 -5.17
CA THR A 137 -19.53 -10.82 -4.56
C THR A 137 -18.56 -10.90 -3.38
N THR A 138 -18.00 -12.06 -3.10
CA THR A 138 -17.07 -12.25 -1.99
C THR A 138 -15.71 -11.65 -2.33
N VAL A 139 -15.21 -10.82 -1.41
CA VAL A 139 -13.90 -10.17 -1.48
C VAL A 139 -13.27 -10.27 -0.10
N SER A 140 -12.13 -10.96 -0.02
CA SER A 140 -11.33 -11.03 1.21
C SER A 140 -10.54 -9.75 1.41
N ILE A 141 -10.44 -9.30 2.66
CA ILE A 141 -9.57 -8.18 3.07
C ILE A 141 -8.42 -8.64 3.97
N ASP A 142 -8.37 -9.94 4.27
CA ASP A 142 -7.38 -10.52 5.15
C ASP A 142 -6.04 -10.64 4.42
N ASP A 143 -4.96 -10.29 5.12
CA ASP A 143 -3.60 -10.46 4.62
C ASP A 143 -3.21 -11.95 4.75
N PRO A 144 -3.06 -12.69 3.63
CA PRO A 144 -2.78 -14.12 3.68
C PRO A 144 -1.31 -14.42 3.96
N PHE A 145 -0.44 -13.40 4.08
CA PHE A 145 0.99 -13.59 4.21
C PHE A 145 1.39 -14.14 5.58
N ASP A 146 2.15 -15.24 5.57
CA ASP A 146 2.72 -15.83 6.78
C ASP A 146 3.97 -15.06 7.22
N TYR A 147 3.79 -14.10 8.14
CA TYR A 147 4.91 -13.35 8.72
C TYR A 147 5.85 -14.20 9.58
N ASP A 148 5.40 -15.35 10.08
CA ASP A 148 6.27 -16.25 10.85
C ASP A 148 7.31 -16.91 9.94
N SER A 149 6.99 -17.15 8.66
CA SER A 149 7.93 -17.69 7.67
C SER A 149 9.19 -16.82 7.54
N VAL A 150 9.04 -15.49 7.67
CA VAL A 150 10.17 -14.54 7.61
C VAL A 150 11.11 -14.72 8.80
N THR A 151 10.58 -15.03 9.98
CA THR A 151 11.39 -15.29 11.18
C THR A 151 12.19 -16.59 11.08
N ARG A 152 11.68 -17.55 10.30
CA ARG A 152 12.29 -18.87 10.09
C ARG A 152 13.19 -18.93 8.87
N LEU A 153 13.26 -17.84 8.09
CA LEU A 153 14.02 -17.78 6.84
C LEU A 153 15.52 -18.03 7.04
N LEU A 154 16.09 -17.44 8.09
CA LEU A 154 17.51 -17.51 8.41
C LEU A 154 17.70 -18.01 9.85
N SER A 155 18.52 -19.04 9.99
CA SER A 155 18.99 -19.50 11.29
C SER A 155 20.16 -18.65 11.80
N ALA A 156 20.41 -18.70 13.11
CA ALA A 156 21.55 -18.04 13.74
C ALA A 156 22.92 -18.41 13.12
N PRO A 157 23.24 -19.69 12.84
CA PRO A 157 24.51 -20.05 12.19
C PRO A 157 24.60 -19.54 10.75
N GLU A 158 23.50 -19.56 9.98
CA GLU A 158 23.49 -19.01 8.62
C GLU A 158 23.74 -17.49 8.64
N CYS A 159 23.16 -16.77 9.60
CA CYS A 159 23.44 -15.34 9.81
C CYS A 159 24.91 -15.08 10.16
N GLN A 160 25.52 -15.95 10.97
CA GLN A 160 26.93 -15.83 11.33
C GLN A 160 27.84 -16.09 10.12
N SER A 161 27.52 -17.09 9.30
CA SER A 161 28.22 -17.38 8.04
C SER A 161 28.12 -16.23 7.04
N LEU A 162 26.95 -15.61 6.90
CA LEU A 162 26.74 -14.45 6.00
C LEU A 162 27.47 -13.18 6.47
N ARG A 163 27.70 -13.03 7.77
CA ARG A 163 28.44 -11.90 8.36
C ARG A 163 29.95 -12.13 8.40
N SER A 164 30.41 -13.35 8.09
CA SER A 164 31.82 -13.68 8.11
C SER A 164 32.57 -12.87 7.04
N PRO A 165 33.68 -12.22 7.39
CA PRO A 165 34.53 -11.55 6.41
C PRO A 165 35.29 -12.54 5.52
N PHE A 166 35.31 -13.82 5.89
CA PHE A 166 35.97 -14.90 5.15
C PHE A 166 34.94 -15.88 4.58
N PRO A 167 35.10 -16.34 3.33
CA PRO A 167 34.20 -17.31 2.73
C PRO A 167 34.24 -18.63 3.52
N VAL A 168 33.09 -19.03 4.03
CA VAL A 168 32.90 -20.29 4.75
C VAL A 168 32.80 -21.42 3.72
N ALA A 169 33.22 -22.64 4.08
CA ALA A 169 33.00 -23.80 3.21
C ALA A 169 31.51 -23.92 2.82
N HIS A 170 31.23 -24.22 1.55
CA HIS A 170 29.87 -24.33 1.00
C HIS A 170 29.06 -23.02 0.95
N PHE A 171 29.71 -21.85 0.95
CA PHE A 171 29.01 -20.55 0.87
C PHE A 171 28.07 -20.45 -0.33
N ASP A 172 28.50 -20.88 -1.52
CA ASP A 172 27.66 -20.82 -2.74
C ASP A 172 26.42 -21.71 -2.64
N GLN A 173 26.54 -22.88 -2.01
CA GLN A 173 25.41 -23.78 -1.76
C GLN A 173 24.43 -23.13 -0.77
N LEU A 174 24.94 -22.54 0.31
CA LEU A 174 24.13 -21.79 1.28
C LEU A 174 23.37 -20.63 0.63
N ILE A 175 24.01 -19.85 -0.24
CA ILE A 175 23.33 -18.78 -0.98
C ILE A 175 22.22 -19.35 -1.88
N SER A 176 22.50 -20.41 -2.64
CA SER A 176 21.50 -21.03 -3.53
C SER A 176 20.28 -21.56 -2.78
N GLU A 177 20.49 -22.15 -1.59
CA GLU A 177 19.38 -22.62 -0.74
C GLU A 177 18.58 -21.46 -0.17
N LEU A 178 19.25 -20.39 0.26
CA LEU A 178 18.59 -19.19 0.76
C LEU A 178 17.76 -18.50 -0.34
N GLU A 179 18.27 -18.40 -1.55
CA GLU A 179 17.52 -17.90 -2.71
C GLU A 179 16.27 -18.74 -2.99
N ALA A 180 16.39 -20.07 -2.91
CA ALA A 180 15.24 -20.96 -3.07
C ALA A 180 14.19 -20.73 -1.97
N ARG A 181 14.61 -20.55 -0.72
CA ARG A 181 13.71 -20.24 0.41
C ARG A 181 13.04 -18.87 0.24
N VAL A 182 13.77 -17.86 -0.22
CA VAL A 182 13.22 -16.52 -0.49
C VAL A 182 12.17 -16.58 -1.59
N LYS A 183 12.43 -17.31 -2.68
CA LYS A 183 11.46 -17.48 -3.80
C LYS A 183 10.16 -18.16 -3.38
N LEU A 184 10.20 -19.03 -2.37
CA LEU A 184 8.96 -19.63 -1.83
C LEU A 184 8.10 -18.60 -1.09
N ILE A 185 8.72 -17.63 -0.41
CA ILE A 185 8.01 -16.61 0.36
C ILE A 185 7.57 -15.44 -0.54
N TRP A 186 8.40 -15.09 -1.53
CA TRP A 186 8.13 -14.05 -2.53
C TRP A 186 8.31 -14.61 -3.95
N PRO A 187 7.29 -15.25 -4.52
CA PRO A 187 7.37 -15.84 -5.86
C PRO A 187 7.49 -14.81 -6.99
N ALA A 188 7.14 -13.55 -6.72
CA ALA A 188 7.20 -12.44 -7.67
C ALA A 188 8.46 -11.57 -7.54
N ALA A 189 9.41 -11.92 -6.66
CA ALA A 189 10.66 -11.19 -6.43
C ALA A 189 11.82 -11.65 -7.33
#